data_AF-A0A8J8EMY9-F1
#
_entry.id   AF-A0A8J8EMY9-F1
#
_cell.length_a   1.000
_cell.length_b   1.000
_cell.length_c   1.000
_cell.angle_alpha   90.00
_cell.angle_beta   90.00
_cell.angle_gamma   90.00
#
_symmetry.space_group_name_H-M   'P 1'
#
loop_
_entity.id
_entity.type
_entity.pdbx_description
1 polymer ?
#
loop_
_entity_poly.entity_id
_entity_poly.type
_entity_poly.pdbx_seq_one_letter_code
_entity_poly.pdbx_strand_id
1 'polypeptide(L)'
;MSPFGITLTLVVFCIFSELHNRKRAFYTNPVFLSILTIALILKAGRISYDYYMDSARILSFLLGPAVVSLAIPVYKGRNMIKAYAKEITIGIVAGGTIAILSAFYMAKLLGGSEEVLLSIAPKSVTTAIAIGISEKIGGLPALTAVL
;
A
#
# COMPACT_ATOMS: atom_id res chain seq x y z
N MET A 1 9.02 -23.81 0.44
CA MET A 1 8.86 -22.38 0.14
C MET A 1 9.73 -22.07 -1.06
N SER A 2 9.14 -21.92 -2.25
CA SER A 2 9.89 -21.45 -3.42
C SER A 2 10.21 -19.96 -3.23
N PRO A 3 11.45 -19.50 -3.45
CA PRO A 3 11.81 -18.08 -3.28
C PRO A 3 11.31 -17.18 -4.43
N PHE A 4 10.52 -17.75 -5.36
CA PHE A 4 10.17 -17.14 -6.64
C PHE A 4 9.60 -15.73 -6.51
N GLY A 5 8.55 -15.53 -5.70
CA GLY A 5 7.90 -14.25 -5.51
C GLY A 5 8.85 -13.19 -4.95
N ILE A 6 9.59 -13.51 -3.88
CA ILE A 6 10.55 -12.58 -3.27
C ILE A 6 11.65 -12.18 -4.26
N THR A 7 12.25 -13.17 -4.93
CA THR A 7 13.30 -12.91 -5.91
C THR A 7 12.78 -12.05 -7.06
N LEU A 8 11.60 -12.37 -7.59
CA LEU A 8 10.97 -11.61 -8.66
C LEU A 8 10.70 -10.16 -8.23
N THR A 9 10.09 -9.95 -7.06
CA THR A 9 9.79 -8.61 -6.55
C THR A 9 11.06 -7.80 -6.33
N LEU A 10 12.07 -8.36 -5.67
CA LEU A 10 13.31 -7.64 -5.36
C LEU A 10 14.12 -7.31 -6.61
N VAL A 11 14.27 -8.26 -7.53
CA VAL A 11 15.04 -8.05 -8.78
C VAL A 11 14.38 -6.97 -9.63
N VAL A 12 13.08 -7.07 -9.86
CA VAL A 12 12.34 -6.10 -10.67
C VAL A 12 12.38 -4.71 -10.03
N PHE A 13 12.16 -4.63 -8.71
CA PHE A 13 12.23 -3.36 -7.98
C PHE A 13 13.61 -2.72 -8.01
N CYS A 14 14.68 -3.50 -7.79
CA CYS A 14 16.06 -2.99 -7.85
C CYS A 14 16.41 -2.46 -9.24
N ILE A 15 16.04 -3.17 -10.31
CA ILE A 15 16.27 -2.72 -11.70
C ILE A 15 15.61 -1.37 -11.95
N PHE A 16 14.33 -1.23 -11.58
CA PHE A 16 13.63 0.04 -11.80
C PHE A 16 14.05 1.14 -10.83
N SER A 17 14.48 0.80 -9.61
CA SER A 17 15.04 1.77 -8.65
C SER A 17 16.35 2.37 -9.17
N GLU A 18 17.24 1.53 -9.72
CA GLU A 18 18.47 2.00 -10.36
C GLU A 18 18.18 2.85 -11.60
N LEU A 19 17.20 2.44 -12.42
CA LEU A 19 16.76 3.24 -13.57
C LEU A 19 16.19 4.60 -13.14
N HIS A 20 15.40 4.62 -12.06
CA HIS A 20 14.85 5.86 -11.51
C HIS A 20 15.96 6.79 -11.00
N ASN A 21 16.97 6.24 -10.31
CA ASN A 21 18.09 7.04 -9.81
C ASN A 21 18.90 7.71 -10.93
N ARG A 22 18.99 7.08 -12.12
CA ARG A 22 19.72 7.64 -13.27
C ARG A 22 18.96 8.73 -14.02
N LYS A 23 17.65 8.55 -14.23
CA LYS A 23 16.85 9.48 -15.05
C LYS A 23 16.00 10.47 -14.25
N ARG A 24 15.67 10.15 -12.99
CA ARG A 24 14.81 10.93 -12.06
C ARG A 24 13.59 11.56 -12.74
N ALA A 25 12.93 10.83 -13.61
CA ALA A 25 11.73 11.30 -14.30
C ALA A 25 10.46 10.80 -13.61
N PHE A 26 9.36 11.54 -13.72
CA PHE A 26 8.08 11.17 -13.11
C PHE A 26 7.59 9.78 -13.57
N TYR A 27 7.80 9.44 -14.86
CA TYR A 27 7.40 8.17 -15.44
C TYR A 27 8.31 6.99 -15.06
N THR A 28 9.46 7.21 -14.41
CA THR A 28 10.35 6.13 -13.96
C THR A 28 10.06 5.69 -12.53
N ASN A 29 8.86 5.94 -12.00
CA ASN A 29 8.50 5.52 -10.65
C ASN A 29 8.73 4.00 -10.47
N PRO A 30 9.65 3.59 -9.58
CA PRO A 30 10.07 2.19 -9.49
C PRO A 30 8.96 1.29 -8.98
N VAL A 31 8.06 1.79 -8.13
CA VAL A 31 6.93 1.01 -7.61
C VAL A 31 5.95 0.69 -8.73
N PHE A 32 5.53 1.71 -9.47
CA PHE A 32 4.55 1.54 -10.55
C PHE A 32 5.07 0.61 -11.66
N LEU A 33 6.31 0.83 -12.10
CA LEU A 33 6.94 -0.01 -13.13
C LEU A 33 7.11 -1.45 -12.67
N SER A 34 7.41 -1.67 -11.39
CA SER A 34 7.52 -3.01 -10.83
C SER A 34 6.19 -3.75 -10.82
N ILE A 35 5.12 -3.11 -10.34
CA ILE A 35 3.78 -3.71 -10.32
C ILE A 35 3.34 -4.10 -11.74
N LEU A 36 3.50 -3.18 -12.69
CA LEU A 36 3.13 -3.43 -14.09
C LEU A 36 3.92 -4.60 -14.68
N THR A 37 5.23 -4.63 -14.45
CA THR A 37 6.11 -5.68 -14.99
C THR A 37 5.82 -7.04 -14.37
N ILE A 38 5.63 -7.11 -13.05
CA ILE A 38 5.28 -8.36 -12.36
C ILE A 38 3.91 -8.86 -12.84
N ALA A 39 2.91 -7.98 -12.96
CA ALA A 39 1.59 -8.36 -13.47
C ALA A 39 1.66 -8.95 -14.89
N LEU A 40 2.46 -8.35 -15.78
CA LEU A 40 2.69 -8.88 -17.13
C LEU A 40 3.40 -10.23 -17.12
N ILE A 41 4.41 -10.41 -16.27
CA ILE A 41 5.13 -11.69 -16.14
C ILE A 41 4.20 -12.80 -15.63
N LEU A 42 3.39 -12.53 -14.60
CA LEU A 42 2.44 -13.51 -14.07
C LEU A 42 1.39 -13.89 -15.13
N LYS A 43 0.87 -12.90 -15.86
CA LYS A 43 -0.11 -13.13 -16.94
C LYS A 43 0.49 -13.94 -18.10
N ALA A 44 1.70 -13.59 -18.56
CA ALA A 44 2.38 -14.28 -19.66
C ALA A 44 2.80 -15.71 -19.27
N GLY A 45 3.29 -15.90 -18.04
CA GLY A 45 3.67 -17.20 -17.50
C GLY A 45 2.50 -18.06 -17.01
N ARG A 46 1.26 -17.56 -17.05
CA ARG A 46 0.05 -18.19 -16.47
C ARG A 46 0.27 -18.65 -15.02
N ILE A 47 1.02 -17.87 -14.25
CA ILE A 47 1.33 -18.15 -12.86
C ILE A 47 0.17 -17.62 -12.00
N SER A 48 -0.37 -18.47 -11.13
CA SER A 48 -1.42 -18.04 -10.20
C SER A 48 -0.89 -16.93 -9.27
N TYR A 49 -1.72 -15.91 -9.04
CA TYR A 49 -1.41 -14.85 -8.09
C TYR A 49 -1.23 -15.38 -6.68
N ASP A 50 -2.02 -16.37 -6.27
CA ASP A 50 -1.94 -16.97 -4.94
C ASP A 50 -0.57 -17.64 -4.73
N TYR A 51 -0.06 -18.33 -5.77
CA TYR A 51 1.28 -18.92 -5.72
C TYR A 51 2.37 -17.85 -5.60
N TYR A 52 2.25 -16.74 -6.34
CA TYR A 52 3.16 -15.59 -6.20
C TYR A 52 3.11 -15.02 -4.77
N MET A 53 1.92 -14.79 -4.23
CA MET A 53 1.72 -14.23 -2.89
C MET A 53 2.28 -15.14 -1.79
N ASP A 54 2.03 -16.45 -1.88
CA ASP A 54 2.56 -17.45 -0.96
C ASP A 54 4.08 -17.49 -0.99
N SER A 55 4.67 -17.43 -2.19
CA SER A 55 6.12 -17.39 -2.35
C SER A 55 6.74 -16.06 -1.89
N ALA A 56 5.96 -14.97 -1.80
CA ALA A 56 6.36 -13.64 -1.35
C ALA A 56 6.05 -13.35 0.13
N ARG A 57 5.52 -14.32 0.88
CA ARG A 57 4.99 -14.15 2.25
C ARG A 57 5.95 -13.49 3.25
N ILE A 58 7.26 -13.68 3.08
CA ILE A 58 8.27 -13.03 3.94
C ILE A 58 8.21 -11.49 3.79
N LEU A 59 7.95 -10.96 2.60
CA LEU A 59 7.78 -9.52 2.39
C LEU A 59 6.56 -9.00 3.16
N SER A 60 5.45 -9.73 3.12
CA SER A 60 4.25 -9.42 3.91
C SER A 60 4.49 -9.52 5.41
N PHE A 61 5.34 -10.44 5.87
CA PHE A 61 5.76 -10.50 7.26
C PHE A 61 6.61 -9.28 7.67
N LEU A 62 7.55 -8.86 6.82
CA LEU A 62 8.43 -7.72 7.06
C LEU A 62 7.70 -6.37 7.11
N LEU A 63 6.49 -6.28 6.54
CA LEU A 63 5.62 -5.12 6.67
C LEU A 63 5.30 -4.79 8.14
N GLY A 64 5.13 -5.79 9.00
CA GLY A 64 4.89 -5.57 10.44
C GLY A 64 6.02 -4.80 11.13
N PRO A 65 7.25 -5.34 11.17
CA PRO A 65 8.42 -4.63 11.71
C PRO A 65 8.69 -3.29 11.02
N ALA A 66 8.51 -3.18 9.70
CA ALA A 66 8.69 -1.94 8.97
C ALA A 66 7.71 -0.86 9.47
N VAL A 67 6.43 -1.20 9.68
CA VAL A 67 5.42 -0.27 10.20
C VAL A 67 5.72 0.15 11.63
N VAL A 68 6.16 -0.78 12.49
CA VAL A 68 6.60 -0.43 13.86
C VAL A 68 7.81 0.50 13.82
N SER A 69 8.74 0.31 12.88
CA SER A 69 9.90 1.20 12.73
C SER A 69 9.52 2.64 12.37
N LEU A 70 8.38 2.86 11.70
CA LEU A 70 7.85 4.20 11.42
C LEU A 70 7.37 4.95 12.68
N ALA A 71 7.20 4.27 13.82
CA ALA A 71 6.93 4.94 15.10
C ALA A 71 8.17 5.68 15.66
N ILE A 72 9.39 5.31 15.23
CA ILE A 72 10.63 5.95 15.68
C ILE A 72 10.68 7.46 15.35
N PRO A 73 10.43 7.92 14.11
CA PRO A 73 10.41 9.35 13.82
C PRO A 73 9.34 10.11 14.61
N VAL A 74 8.16 9.50 14.83
CA VAL A 74 7.09 10.06 15.67
C VAL A 74 7.57 10.22 17.12
N TYR A 75 8.24 9.21 17.67
CA TYR A 75 8.78 9.26 19.02
C TYR A 75 9.89 10.32 19.18
N LYS A 76 10.77 10.46 18.17
CA LYS A 76 11.80 11.51 18.14
C LYS A 76 11.17 12.91 18.01
N GLY A 77 10.10 13.05 17.23
CA GLY A 77 9.34 14.28 17.03
C GLY A 77 8.30 14.59 18.12
N ARG A 78 8.21 13.79 19.19
CA ARG A 78 7.11 13.86 20.17
C ARG A 78 6.90 15.24 20.80
N ASN A 79 7.97 16.01 21.01
CA ASN A 79 7.87 17.33 21.63
C ASN A 79 7.21 18.33 20.69
N MET A 80 7.53 18.28 19.39
CA MET A 80 6.85 19.08 18.36
C MET A 80 5.38 18.66 18.22
N ILE A 81 5.12 17.35 18.21
CA ILE A 81 3.75 16.83 18.13
C ILE A 81 2.92 17.29 19.32
N LYS A 82 3.49 17.29 20.53
CA LYS A 82 2.82 17.80 21.73
C LYS A 82 2.54 19.30 21.66
N ALA A 83 3.48 20.09 21.13
CA ALA A 83 3.31 21.54 20.98
C ALA A 83 2.16 21.90 20.02
N TYR A 84 1.94 21.10 18.99
CA TYR A 84 0.89 21.30 17.96
C TYR A 84 -0.23 20.25 18.02
N ALA A 85 -0.45 19.63 19.18
CA ALA A 85 -1.33 18.47 19.29
C ALA A 85 -2.77 18.81 18.87
N LYS A 86 -3.23 20.03 19.19
CA LYS A 86 -4.59 20.49 18.87
C LYS A 86 -4.78 20.66 17.37
N GLU A 87 -3.85 21.33 16.71
CA GLU A 87 -3.85 21.60 15.27
C GLU A 87 -3.75 20.29 14.48
N ILE A 88 -2.85 19.40 14.90
CA ILE A 88 -2.67 18.07 14.30
C ILE A 88 -3.96 17.26 14.44
N THR A 89 -4.57 17.23 15.63
CA THR A 89 -5.79 16.44 15.86
C THR A 89 -6.94 16.94 15.00
N ILE A 90 -7.17 18.26 14.93
CA ILE A 90 -8.22 18.83 14.10
C ILE A 90 -7.96 18.53 12.63
N GLY A 91 -6.72 18.68 12.17
CA GLY A 91 -6.31 18.39 10.79
C GLY A 91 -6.52 16.92 10.41
N ILE A 92 -6.15 15.99 11.31
CA ILE A 92 -6.34 14.55 11.08
C ILE A 92 -7.82 14.20 11.02
N VAL A 93 -8.63 14.69 11.96
CA VAL A 93 -10.07 14.37 12.00
C VAL A 93 -10.78 14.96 10.78
N ALA A 94 -10.57 16.24 10.49
CA ALA A 94 -11.22 16.88 9.35
C ALA A 94 -10.73 16.32 8.01
N GLY A 95 -9.41 16.28 7.80
CA GLY A 95 -8.78 15.79 6.57
C GLY A 95 -9.04 14.31 6.34
N GLY A 96 -8.93 13.47 7.38
CA GLY A 96 -9.22 12.04 7.30
C GLY A 96 -10.69 11.78 6.95
N THR A 97 -11.63 12.47 7.61
CA THR A 97 -13.07 12.33 7.32
C THR A 97 -13.39 12.74 5.88
N ILE A 98 -12.88 13.89 5.43
CA ILE A 98 -13.09 14.37 4.06
C ILE A 98 -12.47 13.40 3.04
N ALA A 99 -11.25 12.90 3.29
CA ALA A 99 -10.58 11.96 2.40
C ALA A 99 -11.35 10.63 2.27
N ILE A 100 -11.79 10.06 3.39
CA ILE A 100 -12.57 8.81 3.40
C ILE A 100 -13.91 9.00 2.69
N LEU A 101 -14.68 10.01 3.08
CA LEU A 101 -16.01 10.24 2.51
C LEU A 101 -15.94 10.58 1.02
N SER A 102 -15.00 11.43 0.61
CA SER A 102 -14.85 11.80 -0.81
C SER A 102 -14.50 10.58 -1.65
N ALA A 103 -13.50 9.78 -1.27
CA ALA A 103 -13.13 8.58 -2.02
C ALA A 103 -14.28 7.56 -2.06
N PHE A 104 -14.96 7.33 -0.94
CA PHE A 104 -16.07 6.37 -0.87
C PHE A 104 -17.25 6.78 -1.76
N TYR A 105 -17.74 8.02 -1.64
CA TYR A 105 -18.87 8.48 -2.44
C TYR A 105 -18.52 8.62 -3.92
N MET A 106 -17.29 9.04 -4.26
CA MET A 106 -16.84 9.09 -5.64
C MET A 106 -16.83 7.69 -6.27
N ALA A 107 -16.30 6.69 -5.56
CA ALA A 107 -16.31 5.31 -6.02
C ALA A 107 -17.74 4.76 -6.17
N LYS A 108 -18.65 5.13 -5.24
CA LYS A 108 -20.07 4.75 -5.33
C LYS A 108 -20.76 5.38 -6.53
N LEU A 109 -20.50 6.66 -6.80
CA LEU A 109 -21.06 7.38 -7.95
C LEU A 109 -20.58 6.82 -9.30
N LEU A 110 -19.34 6.33 -9.35
CA LEU A 110 -18.78 5.66 -10.52
C LEU A 110 -19.25 4.21 -10.69
N GLY A 111 -20.12 3.72 -9.79
CA GLY A 111 -20.66 2.36 -9.85
C GLY A 111 -19.73 1.27 -9.32
N GLY A 112 -18.82 1.59 -8.40
CA GLY A 112 -17.95 0.61 -7.74
C GLY A 112 -18.73 -0.50 -7.03
N SER A 113 -18.28 -1.75 -7.16
CA SER A 113 -18.87 -2.90 -6.46
C SER A 113 -18.73 -2.79 -4.95
N GLU A 114 -19.54 -3.54 -4.21
CA GLU A 114 -19.50 -3.56 -2.74
C GLU A 114 -18.10 -3.91 -2.21
N GLU A 115 -17.45 -4.92 -2.80
CA GLU A 115 -16.07 -5.30 -2.47
C GLU A 115 -15.07 -4.16 -2.67
N VAL A 116 -15.20 -3.39 -3.75
CA VAL A 116 -14.34 -2.23 -4.03
C VAL A 116 -14.60 -1.10 -3.03
N LEU A 117 -15.86 -0.84 -2.70
CA LEU A 117 -16.23 0.16 -1.69
C LEU A 117 -15.67 -0.19 -0.31
N LEU A 118 -15.78 -1.46 0.09
CA LEU A 118 -15.20 -1.97 1.34
C LEU A 118 -13.68 -1.88 1.33
N SER A 119 -13.03 -2.10 0.18
CA SER A 119 -11.57 -1.95 0.04
C SER A 119 -11.08 -0.51 0.14
N ILE A 120 -11.91 0.45 -0.30
CA ILE A 120 -11.61 1.89 -0.30
C ILE A 120 -11.86 2.52 1.07
N ALA A 121 -12.80 1.99 1.86
CA ALA A 121 -13.13 2.53 3.17
C ALA A 121 -11.91 2.74 4.11
N PRO A 122 -10.94 1.81 4.22
CA PRO A 122 -9.77 1.99 5.07
C PRO A 122 -8.58 2.71 4.39
N LYS A 123 -8.75 3.30 3.18
CA LYS A 123 -7.67 3.93 2.38
C LYS A 123 -6.83 4.96 3.15
N SER A 124 -7.43 5.69 4.08
CA SER A 124 -6.74 6.75 4.84
C SER A 124 -6.02 6.23 6.10
N VAL A 125 -6.06 4.93 6.36
CA VAL A 125 -5.31 4.29 7.44
C VAL A 125 -3.96 3.82 6.89
N THR A 126 -2.94 3.70 7.75
CA THR A 126 -1.65 3.12 7.37
C THR A 126 -1.84 1.74 6.74
N THR A 127 -1.23 1.52 5.58
CA THR A 127 -1.48 0.38 4.67
C THR A 127 -1.58 -0.97 5.37
N ALA A 128 -0.70 -1.29 6.32
CA ALA A 128 -0.77 -2.58 7.03
C ALA A 128 -2.02 -2.74 7.91
N ILE A 129 -2.47 -1.67 8.56
CA ILE A 129 -3.72 -1.68 9.33
C ILE A 129 -4.90 -1.72 8.36
N ALA A 130 -4.83 -0.98 7.26
CA ALA A 130 -5.88 -0.95 6.25
C ALA A 130 -6.14 -2.33 5.63
N ILE A 131 -5.07 -3.06 5.27
CA ILE A 131 -5.14 -4.44 4.76
C ILE A 131 -5.87 -5.34 5.76
N GLY A 132 -5.50 -5.30 7.05
CA GLY A 132 -6.14 -6.13 8.08
C GLY A 132 -7.59 -5.74 8.38
N ILE A 133 -7.96 -4.46 8.21
CA ILE A 133 -9.37 -4.02 8.27
C ILE A 133 -10.12 -4.57 7.06
N SER A 134 -9.57 -4.41 5.85
CA SER A 134 -10.16 -4.85 4.57
C SER A 134 -10.48 -6.35 4.60
N GLU A 135 -9.54 -7.18 5.08
CA GLU A 135 -9.76 -8.63 5.28
C GLU A 135 -10.96 -8.94 6.18
N LYS A 136 -11.16 -8.15 7.24
CA LYS A 136 -12.25 -8.38 8.21
C LYS A 136 -13.62 -7.91 7.71
N ILE A 137 -13.64 -6.89 6.87
CA ILE A 137 -14.88 -6.28 6.37
C ILE A 137 -15.30 -6.83 5.00
N GLY A 138 -14.58 -7.82 4.45
CA GLY A 138 -14.90 -8.43 3.15
C GLY A 138 -14.45 -7.61 1.93
N GLY A 139 -13.48 -6.72 2.11
CA GLY A 139 -12.81 -6.03 1.00
C GLY A 139 -11.75 -6.91 0.33
N LEU A 140 -11.12 -6.36 -0.71
CA LEU A 140 -10.00 -6.93 -1.43
C LEU A 140 -8.69 -6.38 -0.84
N PRO A 141 -7.96 -7.15 -0.02
CA PRO A 141 -6.78 -6.64 0.69
C PRO A 141 -5.66 -6.22 -0.27
N ALA A 142 -5.55 -6.90 -1.41
CA ALA A 142 -4.63 -6.55 -2.49
C ALA A 142 -4.92 -5.17 -3.09
N LEU A 143 -6.20 -4.80 -3.22
CA LEU A 143 -6.60 -3.48 -3.70
C LEU A 143 -6.30 -2.42 -2.63
N THR A 144 -6.63 -2.70 -1.37
CA THR A 144 -6.33 -1.82 -0.22
C THR A 144 -4.82 -1.61 -0.02
N ALA A 145 -3.97 -2.57 -0.38
CA ALA A 145 -2.52 -2.44 -0.27
C ALA A 145 -1.93 -1.35 -1.20
N VAL A 146 -2.63 -1.04 -2.30
CA VAL A 146 -2.19 -0.09 -3.33
C VAL A 146 -2.90 1.27 -3.23
N LEU A 147 -4.08 1.30 -2.62
CA LEU A 147 -4.89 2.51 -2.43
C LEU A 147 -4.38 3.37 -1.29
#